data_AF-A0A093ZCG3-F1
#
_entry.id   AF-A0A093ZCG3-F1
#
_cell.length_a   1.000
_cell.length_b   1.000
_cell.length_c   1.000
_cell.angle_alpha   90.00
_cell.angle_beta   90.00
_cell.angle_gamma   90.00
#
_symmetry.space_group_name_H-M   'P 1'
#
loop_
_entity.id
_entity.type
_entity.pdbx_description
1 polymer ?
#
loop_
_entity_poly.entity_id
_entity_poly.type
_entity_poly.pdbx_seq_one_letter_code
_entity_poly.pdbx_strand_id
1 'polypeptide(L)'
;MAPKSTTLTTKVESGSPYQLNSAQTLKASKALIKHIKTSEKGSAEKSGKRSLLAGDDEEDSDDLDQIPIWLNITTKKHIVDTKRLKPGKVALPHALNSSPTTTICLI
;
A
#
# COMPACT_ATOMS: atom_id res chain seq x y z
N MET A 1 -5.05 25.54 15.61
CA MET A 1 -6.15 24.58 15.91
C MET A 1 -5.60 23.17 15.72
N ALA A 2 -5.50 22.36 16.77
CA ALA A 2 -5.04 20.97 16.64
C ALA A 2 -6.10 20.15 15.88
N PRO A 3 -5.72 19.28 14.92
CA PRO A 3 -6.68 18.44 14.22
C PRO A 3 -7.37 17.51 15.22
N LYS A 4 -8.71 17.52 15.23
CA LYS A 4 -9.52 16.62 16.06
C LYS A 4 -9.16 15.17 15.73
N SER A 5 -8.70 14.43 16.73
CA SER A 5 -8.36 13.01 16.63
C SER A 5 -9.60 12.21 16.22
N THR A 6 -9.60 11.70 15.00
CA THR A 6 -10.63 10.80 14.48
C THR A 6 -10.27 9.38 14.92
N THR A 7 -11.20 8.68 15.58
CA THR A 7 -10.99 7.34 16.12
C THR A 7 -10.68 6.33 15.02
N LEU A 8 -9.42 5.88 14.95
CA LEU A 8 -8.87 4.97 13.94
C LEU A 8 -9.42 3.54 14.01
N THR A 9 -9.96 3.16 15.16
CA THR A 9 -10.46 1.82 15.44
C THR A 9 -11.89 1.88 15.94
N THR A 10 -12.75 1.00 15.43
CA THR A 10 -14.07 0.74 16.00
C THR A 10 -13.96 -0.40 16.99
N LYS A 11 -14.55 -0.24 18.18
CA LYS A 11 -14.74 -1.34 19.14
C LYS A 11 -15.94 -2.15 18.67
N VAL A 12 -15.80 -3.46 18.49
CA VAL A 12 -16.85 -4.34 17.96
C VAL A 12 -17.28 -5.37 19.01
N GLU A 13 -18.55 -5.77 19.00
CA GLU A 13 -19.17 -6.75 19.92
C GLU A 13 -18.66 -8.20 19.75
N SER A 14 -18.02 -8.54 18.62
CA SER A 14 -17.44 -9.86 18.38
C SER A 14 -16.21 -9.78 17.45
N GLY A 15 -15.10 -10.41 17.87
CA GLY A 15 -13.82 -10.45 17.15
C GLY A 15 -12.63 -9.88 17.93
N SER A 16 -11.48 -9.72 17.26
CA SER A 16 -10.31 -9.09 17.88
C SER A 16 -10.61 -7.63 18.27
N PRO A 17 -10.18 -7.15 19.44
CA PRO A 17 -10.65 -5.91 20.07
C PRO A 17 -10.39 -4.61 19.28
N TYR A 18 -9.59 -4.68 18.21
CA TYR A 18 -9.29 -3.54 17.33
C TYR A 18 -9.62 -3.92 15.89
N GLN A 19 -10.71 -3.36 15.37
CA GLN A 19 -10.99 -3.38 13.93
C GLN A 19 -10.69 -2.00 13.35
N LEU A 20 -10.01 -1.98 12.21
CA LEU A 20 -9.77 -0.73 11.47
C LEU A 20 -11.08 -0.20 10.93
N ASN A 21 -11.30 1.11 11.06
CA ASN A 21 -12.47 1.75 10.46
C ASN A 21 -12.36 1.71 8.92
N SER A 22 -13.25 0.97 8.27
CA SER A 22 -13.24 0.78 6.82
C SER A 22 -13.38 2.08 6.03
N ALA A 23 -14.22 3.00 6.50
CA ALA A 23 -14.42 4.30 5.86
C ALA A 23 -13.15 5.16 5.93
N GLN A 24 -12.44 5.13 7.06
CA GLN A 24 -11.18 5.86 7.22
C GLN A 24 -10.06 5.24 6.38
N THR A 25 -9.95 3.90 6.33
CA THR A 25 -8.98 3.20 5.48
C THR A 25 -9.20 3.52 4.01
N LEU A 26 -10.45 3.51 3.54
CA LEU A 26 -10.79 3.83 2.15
C LEU A 26 -10.52 5.30 1.80
N LYS A 27 -10.79 6.23 2.74
CA LYS A 27 -10.44 7.63 2.56
C LYS A 27 -8.93 7.82 2.44
N ALA A 28 -8.16 7.16 3.31
CA ALA A 28 -6.71 7.22 3.29
C ALA A 28 -6.11 6.62 2.02
N SER A 29 -6.59 5.45 1.57
CA SER A 29 -6.09 4.81 0.34
C SER A 29 -6.36 5.65 -0.91
N LYS A 30 -7.57 6.23 -1.05
CA LYS A 30 -7.87 7.15 -2.16
C LYS A 30 -7.00 8.41 -2.13
N ALA A 31 -6.76 8.97 -0.96
CA ALA A 31 -5.89 10.13 -0.80
C ALA A 31 -4.43 9.80 -1.18
N LEU A 32 -3.95 8.63 -0.79
CA LEU A 32 -2.61 8.14 -1.14
C LEU A 32 -2.46 7.96 -2.66
N ILE A 33 -3.41 7.28 -3.31
CA ILE A 33 -3.40 7.08 -4.77
C ILE A 33 -3.42 8.43 -5.50
N LYS A 34 -4.25 9.37 -5.04
CA LYS A 34 -4.27 10.73 -5.59
C LYS A 34 -2.90 11.41 -5.41
N HIS A 35 -2.28 11.26 -4.26
CA HIS A 35 -0.98 11.86 -3.97
C HIS A 35 0.13 11.28 -4.86
N ILE A 36 0.20 9.96 -5.02
CA ILE A 36 1.15 9.28 -5.90
C ILE A 36 1.05 9.87 -7.31
N LYS A 37 -0.14 9.86 -7.92
CA LYS A 37 -0.38 10.43 -9.25
C LYS A 37 0.06 11.89 -9.38
N THR A 38 -0.21 12.72 -8.36
CA THR A 38 0.20 14.13 -8.38
C THR A 38 1.69 14.33 -8.15
N SER A 39 2.33 13.49 -7.34
CA SER A 39 3.75 13.58 -7.02
C SER A 39 4.61 13.16 -8.20
N GLU A 40 4.15 12.17 -8.97
CA GLU A 40 4.83 11.75 -10.21
C GLU A 40 4.80 12.86 -11.26
N LYS A 41 3.63 13.46 -11.50
CA LYS A 41 3.47 14.63 -12.38
C LYS A 41 4.36 15.80 -11.95
N GLY A 42 4.34 16.14 -10.65
CA GLY A 42 5.14 17.25 -10.12
C GLY A 42 6.66 16.98 -10.08
N SER A 43 7.09 15.72 -10.03
CA SER A 43 8.51 15.35 -10.08
C SER A 43 9.05 15.36 -11.51
N ALA A 44 8.22 14.99 -12.49
CA ALA A 44 8.55 15.10 -13.91
C ALA A 44 8.76 16.56 -14.35
N GLU A 45 7.86 17.46 -13.94
CA GLU A 45 7.93 18.90 -14.25
C GLU A 45 9.14 19.61 -13.59
N LYS A 46 9.51 19.22 -12.36
CA LYS A 46 10.61 19.85 -11.61
C LYS A 46 12.00 19.33 -11.95
N SER A 47 12.11 18.08 -12.39
CA SER A 47 13.41 17.46 -12.67
C SER A 47 13.99 17.89 -14.02
N GLY A 48 13.15 18.26 -15.00
CA GLY A 48 13.58 18.55 -16.38
C GLY A 48 14.26 17.36 -17.07
N LYS A 49 14.34 16.21 -16.41
CA LYS A 49 14.96 14.97 -16.87
C LYS A 49 13.87 13.92 -16.95
N ARG A 50 13.42 13.63 -18.18
CA ARG A 50 12.51 12.54 -18.48
C ARG A 50 13.21 11.22 -18.14
N SER A 51 12.57 10.37 -17.33
CA SER A 51 13.11 9.04 -17.02
C SER A 51 13.08 8.20 -18.29
N LEU A 52 14.23 7.67 -18.74
CA LEU A 52 14.32 6.81 -19.93
C LEU A 52 13.58 5.47 -19.77
N LEU A 53 13.13 5.17 -18.55
CA LEU A 53 12.33 4.00 -18.21
C LEU A 53 10.82 4.31 -18.18
N ALA A 54 10.44 5.59 -18.24
CA ALA A 54 9.06 5.98 -18.48
C ALA A 54 8.84 5.83 -20.00
N GLY A 55 8.09 4.80 -20.39
CA GLY A 55 7.74 4.56 -21.79
C GLY A 55 7.07 5.78 -22.42
N ASP A 56 7.07 5.83 -23.75
CA ASP A 56 6.54 6.97 -24.54
C ASP A 56 5.00 7.04 -24.59
N ASP A 57 4.30 6.22 -23.82
CA ASP A 57 2.83 6.25 -23.73
C ASP A 57 2.39 7.28 -22.67
N GLU A 58 2.55 8.56 -23.00
CA GLU A 58 2.08 9.69 -22.16
C GLU A 58 0.54 9.82 -22.08
N GLU A 59 -0.24 8.90 -22.68
CA GLU A 59 -1.69 9.06 -22.75
C GLU A 59 -2.55 8.05 -21.97
N ASP A 60 -2.03 6.92 -21.46
CA ASP A 60 -2.85 6.00 -20.64
C ASP A 60 -2.01 5.03 -19.80
N SER A 61 -1.01 5.53 -19.07
CA SER A 61 -0.21 4.64 -18.26
C SER A 61 -0.95 4.19 -16.99
N ASP A 62 -1.37 2.92 -17.01
CA ASP A 62 -1.63 2.06 -15.84
C ASP A 62 -0.36 1.88 -14.96
N ASP A 63 0.48 2.91 -14.83
CA ASP A 63 1.75 2.91 -14.07
C ASP A 63 1.54 2.71 -12.57
N LEU A 64 0.29 2.80 -12.08
CA LEU A 64 -0.04 2.43 -10.71
C LEU A 64 0.29 0.98 -10.40
N ASP A 65 0.20 0.08 -11.39
CA ASP A 65 0.50 -1.34 -11.20
C ASP A 65 2.00 -1.60 -11.02
N GLN A 66 2.86 -0.64 -11.39
CA GLN A 66 4.31 -0.73 -11.18
C GLN A 66 4.74 -0.24 -9.80
N ILE A 67 3.90 0.49 -9.07
CA ILE A 67 4.26 1.10 -7.78
C ILE A 67 3.68 0.24 -6.65
N PRO A 68 4.49 -0.59 -5.97
CA PRO A 68 4.00 -1.39 -4.88
C PRO A 68 3.59 -0.51 -3.69
N ILE A 69 2.42 -0.79 -3.12
CA ILE A 69 1.93 -0.15 -1.90
C ILE A 69 2.13 -1.10 -0.72
N TRP A 70 2.72 -0.60 0.38
CA TRP A 70 2.91 -1.36 1.62
C TRP A 70 2.31 -0.64 2.83
N LEU A 71 2.00 -1.42 3.87
CA LEU A 71 1.58 -0.93 5.18
C LEU A 71 2.68 -1.16 6.21
N ASN A 72 3.15 -0.10 6.84
CA ASN A 72 4.12 -0.20 7.94
C ASN A 72 3.41 -0.55 9.25
N ILE A 73 3.66 -1.76 9.75
CA ILE A 73 3.12 -2.24 11.02
C ILE A 73 4.16 -1.98 12.12
N THR A 74 3.85 -1.08 13.04
CA THR A 74 4.69 -0.80 14.20
C THR A 74 4.05 -1.41 15.45
N THR A 75 4.88 -1.98 16.32
CA THR A 75 4.43 -2.56 17.59
C THR A 75 5.17 -1.87 18.73
N LYS A 76 4.50 -1.68 19.87
CA LYS A 76 5.11 -1.07 21.05
C LYS A 76 6.08 -2.02 21.77
N LYS A 77 5.91 -3.34 21.58
CA LYS A 77 6.68 -4.38 22.26
C LYS A 77 7.62 -5.04 21.26
N HIS A 78 8.90 -5.12 21.62
CA HIS A 78 9.90 -5.84 20.82
C HIS A 78 9.53 -7.33 20.65
N ILE A 79 9.64 -7.84 19.43
CA ILE A 79 9.33 -9.24 19.10
C ILE A 79 10.57 -10.09 19.36
N VAL A 80 10.56 -10.86 20.43
CA VAL A 80 11.69 -11.74 20.85
C VAL A 80 11.53 -13.19 20.40
N ASP A 81 10.32 -13.60 20.02
CA ASP A 81 10.02 -14.98 19.65
C ASP A 81 10.52 -15.29 18.23
N THR A 82 11.58 -16.10 18.13
CA THR A 82 12.21 -16.48 16.87
C THR A 82 11.30 -17.30 15.96
N LYS A 83 10.31 -18.03 16.51
CA LYS A 83 9.33 -18.76 15.68
C LYS A 83 8.42 -17.79 14.92
N ARG A 84 8.14 -16.62 15.50
CA ARG A 84 7.30 -15.56 14.89
C ARG A 84 8.05 -14.69 13.89
N LEU A 85 9.39 -14.77 13.87
CA LEU A 85 10.23 -14.08 12.88
C LEU A 85 10.40 -14.87 11.58
N LYS A 86 9.94 -16.14 11.55
CA LYS A 86 9.93 -16.91 10.30
C LYS A 86 8.95 -16.28 9.31
N PRO A 87 9.35 -16.12 8.03
CA PRO A 87 8.46 -15.62 7.00
C PRO A 87 7.18 -16.46 6.92
N GLY A 88 6.04 -15.79 6.95
CA GLY A 88 4.72 -16.41 6.78
C GLY A 88 4.01 -15.83 5.56
N LYS A 89 3.06 -16.60 5.01
CA LYS A 89 2.17 -16.12 3.94
C LYS A 89 0.82 -15.69 4.52
N VAL A 90 0.21 -14.67 3.92
CA VAL A 90 -1.15 -14.22 4.24
C VAL A 90 -2.04 -14.50 3.04
N ALA A 91 -3.16 -15.18 3.26
CA ALA A 91 -4.15 -15.40 2.21
C ALA A 91 -4.89 -14.09 1.92
N LEU A 92 -4.99 -13.72 0.64
CA LEU A 92 -5.64 -12.48 0.20
C LEU A 92 -6.88 -12.80 -0.65
N PRO A 93 -7.98 -12.05 -0.49
CA PRO A 93 -9.16 -12.21 -1.36
C PRO A 93 -8.89 -11.81 -2.82
N HIS A 94 -7.97 -10.88 -3.04
CA HIS A 94 -7.55 -10.42 -4.36
C HIS A 94 -6.08 -10.79 -4.58
N ALA A 95 -5.78 -11.49 -5.67
CA ALA A 95 -4.44 -11.97 -5.96
C ALA A 95 -3.51 -10.83 -6.41
N LEU A 96 -2.32 -10.73 -5.82
CA LEU A 96 -1.31 -9.73 -6.20
C LEU A 96 -0.63 -10.10 -7.53
N ASN A 97 -0.44 -11.39 -7.79
CA ASN A 97 0.16 -11.89 -9.03
C ASN A 97 -0.96 -12.43 -9.90
N SER A 98 -1.53 -11.58 -10.77
CA SER A 98 -2.60 -11.96 -11.70
C SER A 98 -2.11 -12.10 -13.15
N SER A 99 -0.84 -11.80 -13.42
CA SER A 99 -0.28 -11.90 -14.77
C SER A 99 -0.18 -13.37 -15.21
N PRO A 100 -0.74 -13.72 -16.40
CA PRO A 100 -0.67 -15.09 -16.91
C PRO A 100 0.73 -15.49 -17.39
N THR A 101 1.66 -14.54 -17.51
CA THR A 101 3.03 -14.78 -18.00
C THR A 101 4.06 -14.94 -16.88
N THR A 102 3.66 -14.78 -15.62
CA THR A 102 4.56 -14.95 -14.48
C THR A 102 4.93 -16.43 -14.29
N THR A 103 6.22 -16.73 -14.34
CA THR A 103 6.75 -18.07 -14.05
C THR A 103 7.14 -18.21 -12.58
N ILE A 104 6.94 -19.39 -12.02
CA ILE A 104 7.24 -19.69 -10.59
C ILE A 104 8.42 -20.63 -10.53
N CYS A 105 9.43 -20.27 -9.73
CA CYS A 105 10.54 -21.17 -9.39
C CYS A 105 10.25 -21.85 -8.05
N LEU A 106 10.30 -23.17 -8.02
CA LEU A 106 10.15 -23.98 -6.81
C LEU A 106 11.54 -24.51 -6.40
N ILE A 107 11.88 -24.34 -5.12
CA ILE A 107 13.14 -24.82 -4.52
C ILE A 107 12.89 -26.14 -3.81
#